data_AF-E1UWE1-F1
#
_entry.id   AF-E1UWE1-F1
#
_cell.length_a   1.000
_cell.length_b   1.000
_cell.length_c   1.000
_cell.angle_alpha   90.00
_cell.angle_beta   90.00
_cell.angle_gamma   90.00
#
_symmetry.space_group_name_H-M   'P 1'
#
loop_
_entity.id
_entity.type
_entity.pdbx_description
1 polymer ?
#
loop_
_entity_poly.entity_id
_entity_poly.type
_entity_poly.pdbx_seq_one_letter_code
_entity_poly.pdbx_strand_id
1 'polypeptide(L)'
;MYPVIQSAARRLGVRCFSGTTSVRAFNLQLEKEIRSKIDSLPKLNNIFQNANGSVRQPSDTELQTIAELNSLVTNRKLSLTDYLFQNAANQALYVDNEADLKELDISSRQVVDKVPFKDAKTGEIKWKVVRENENEGWEKIMYVGFVPTMILIFAIVLFKDDKSIDEWAMDELLLRLKEKNLSDVELIDELDKLSKSHVGKIGASEINKRDAVIIERILNGEYDQLSGLKKKELPIIDL
;
A
#
# COMPACT_ATOMS: atom_id res chain seq x y z
N MET A 1 39.51 -4.13 29.54
CA MET A 1 39.99 -3.69 28.21
C MET A 1 39.18 -4.45 27.17
N TYR A 2 38.22 -3.73 26.57
CA TYR A 2 37.28 -4.03 25.46
C TYR A 2 36.58 -5.41 25.31
N PRO A 3 35.23 -5.43 25.32
CA PRO A 3 34.47 -6.48 24.64
C PRO A 3 34.33 -6.15 23.14
N VAL A 4 34.59 -7.14 22.29
CA VAL A 4 34.38 -7.04 20.83
C VAL A 4 32.89 -7.22 20.55
N ILE A 5 32.23 -6.11 20.23
CA ILE A 5 30.91 -6.05 19.64
C ILE A 5 31.07 -6.38 18.15
N GLN A 6 30.66 -7.56 17.71
CA GLN A 6 30.55 -7.89 16.29
C GLN A 6 29.07 -7.96 15.88
N SER A 7 28.62 -6.81 15.36
CA SER A 7 27.73 -6.64 14.21
C SER A 7 26.96 -7.88 13.72
N ALA A 8 25.72 -8.03 14.18
CA ALA A 8 24.70 -8.80 13.45
C ALA A 8 23.91 -7.84 12.56
N ALA A 9 24.18 -7.91 11.26
CA ALA A 9 23.54 -7.10 10.24
C ALA A 9 22.01 -7.32 10.25
N ARG A 10 21.26 -6.21 10.29
CA ARG A 10 19.81 -6.17 10.06
C ARG A 10 19.49 -6.73 8.67
N ARG A 11 19.06 -7.98 8.60
CA ARG A 11 18.29 -8.50 7.45
C ARG A 11 16.82 -8.15 7.69
N LEU A 12 16.34 -7.15 6.97
CA LEU A 12 14.92 -6.77 6.97
C LEU A 12 14.14 -7.86 6.22
N GLY A 13 13.57 -8.80 6.95
CA GLY A 13 12.72 -9.86 6.41
C GLY A 13 11.40 -9.31 5.87
N VAL A 14 11.04 -9.77 4.67
CA VAL A 14 9.73 -9.56 4.03
C VAL A 14 8.63 -10.09 4.95
N ARG A 15 7.72 -9.21 5.35
CA ARG A 15 6.62 -9.51 6.29
C ARG A 15 5.47 -10.19 5.55
N CYS A 16 5.28 -11.48 5.78
CA CYS A 16 4.13 -12.21 5.26
C CYS A 16 3.02 -12.24 6.32
N PHE A 17 2.07 -11.29 6.25
CA PHE A 17 0.85 -11.37 7.05
C PHE A 17 -0.18 -12.22 6.32
N SER A 18 -0.70 -13.25 6.99
CA SER A 18 -1.86 -14.01 6.50
C SER A 18 -2.89 -14.14 7.63
N GLY A 19 -4.17 -13.94 7.31
CA GLY A 19 -5.26 -13.98 8.30
C GLY A 19 -5.33 -15.33 9.00
N THR A 20 -5.37 -15.31 10.34
CA THR A 20 -5.27 -16.51 11.19
C THR A 20 -6.58 -16.86 11.86
N THR A 21 -6.90 -18.16 11.89
CA THR A 21 -8.07 -18.75 12.56
C THR A 21 -7.76 -19.29 13.97
N SER A 22 -6.51 -19.25 14.44
CA SER A 22 -6.13 -19.76 15.77
C SER A 22 -5.38 -18.70 16.60
N VAL A 23 -5.80 -18.55 17.87
CA VAL A 23 -5.28 -17.53 18.80
C VAL A 23 -3.88 -17.88 19.34
N ARG A 24 -3.47 -19.16 19.24
CA ARG A 24 -2.13 -19.68 19.56
C ARG A 24 -1.75 -20.78 18.57
N ALA A 25 -1.03 -20.39 17.52
CA ALA A 25 -0.53 -21.28 16.47
C ALA A 25 0.91 -21.76 16.75
N PHE A 26 1.69 -21.04 17.57
CA PHE A 26 3.08 -21.41 17.83
C PHE A 26 3.21 -22.68 18.70
N ASN A 27 4.08 -23.60 18.27
CA ASN A 27 4.41 -24.82 19.02
C ASN A 27 5.93 -25.03 19.09
N LEU A 28 6.50 -24.92 20.30
CA LEU A 28 7.94 -25.05 20.52
C LEU A 28 8.49 -26.43 20.14
N GLN A 29 7.73 -27.50 20.39
CA GLN A 29 8.20 -28.86 20.13
C GLN A 29 8.32 -29.11 18.64
N LEU A 30 7.30 -28.68 17.88
CA LEU A 30 7.31 -28.72 16.43
C LEU A 30 8.50 -27.95 15.86
N GLU A 31 8.79 -26.76 16.38
CA GLU A 31 9.90 -25.95 15.92
C GLU A 31 11.28 -26.58 16.19
N LYS A 32 11.44 -27.30 17.30
CA LYS A 32 12.65 -28.08 17.58
C LYS A 32 12.79 -29.29 16.64
N GLU A 33 11.68 -29.95 16.32
CA GLU A 33 11.65 -31.06 15.35
C GLU A 33 11.96 -30.59 13.93
N ILE A 34 11.49 -29.40 13.54
CA ILE A 34 11.87 -28.77 12.27
C ILE A 34 13.38 -28.58 12.24
N ARG A 35 13.94 -28.01 13.32
CA ARG A 35 15.37 -27.73 13.39
C ARG A 35 16.20 -29.00 13.28
N SER A 36 15.83 -30.06 14.00
CA SER A 36 16.56 -31.34 13.91
C SER A 36 16.49 -31.97 12.52
N LYS A 37 15.34 -31.88 11.83
CA LYS A 37 15.22 -32.33 10.44
C LYS A 37 16.07 -31.49 9.49
N ILE A 38 16.07 -30.17 9.62
CA ILE A 38 16.90 -29.26 8.82
C ILE A 38 18.39 -29.55 9.02
N ASP A 39 18.83 -29.70 10.27
CA ASP A 39 20.24 -29.94 10.61
C ASP A 39 20.72 -31.33 10.14
N SER A 40 19.79 -32.28 9.91
CA SER A 40 20.11 -33.59 9.31
C SER A 40 20.35 -33.54 7.79
N LEU A 41 19.87 -32.49 7.12
CA LEU A 41 20.01 -32.33 5.68
C LEU A 41 21.36 -31.70 5.30
N PRO A 42 21.88 -32.01 4.10
CA PRO A 42 23.01 -31.25 3.55
C PRO A 42 22.61 -29.78 3.28
N LYS A 43 23.60 -28.93 2.99
CA LYS A 43 23.42 -27.47 2.78
C LYS A 43 22.17 -27.11 1.97
N LEU A 44 21.24 -26.35 2.57
CA LEU A 44 19.90 -25.99 2.07
C LEU A 44 19.90 -25.36 0.66
N ASN A 45 20.63 -24.26 0.47
CA ASN A 45 21.63 -24.09 -0.59
C ASN A 45 21.41 -24.90 -1.89
N ASN A 46 21.99 -26.09 -1.79
CA ASN A 46 22.52 -26.89 -2.87
C ASN A 46 22.22 -28.37 -2.57
N ILE A 47 21.07 -28.69 -1.97
CA ILE A 47 20.73 -30.08 -1.59
C ILE A 47 20.80 -31.01 -2.80
N PHE A 48 20.40 -30.51 -3.96
CA PHE A 48 20.40 -31.24 -5.22
C PHE A 48 21.67 -31.05 -6.05
N GLN A 49 22.74 -30.48 -5.47
CA GLN A 49 24.01 -30.31 -6.16
C GLN A 49 25.16 -30.88 -5.30
N ASN A 50 26.06 -31.61 -5.94
CA ASN A 50 27.30 -32.01 -5.29
C ASN A 50 28.25 -30.81 -5.14
N ALA A 51 29.30 -30.95 -4.34
CA ALA A 51 30.35 -29.92 -4.21
C ALA A 51 30.99 -29.52 -5.56
N ASN A 52 30.90 -30.42 -6.55
CA ASN A 52 31.43 -30.23 -7.91
C ASN A 52 30.43 -29.55 -8.87
N GLY A 53 29.23 -29.18 -8.41
CA GLY A 53 28.18 -28.54 -9.23
C GLY A 53 27.34 -29.51 -10.09
N SER A 54 27.65 -30.81 -10.09
CA SER A 54 26.82 -31.83 -10.74
C SER A 54 25.51 -32.05 -9.98
N VAL A 55 24.41 -32.35 -10.69
CA VAL A 55 23.12 -32.68 -10.08
C VAL A 55 23.24 -33.95 -9.23
N ARG A 56 22.92 -33.82 -7.94
CA ARG A 56 22.81 -34.94 -6.99
C ARG A 56 21.39 -35.52 -7.08
N GLN A 57 21.29 -36.84 -7.04
CA GLN A 57 20.02 -37.53 -6.81
C GLN A 57 19.91 -37.81 -5.30
N PRO A 58 19.00 -37.14 -4.57
CA PRO A 58 18.77 -37.44 -3.16
C PRO A 58 18.09 -38.81 -3.01
N SER A 59 18.21 -39.43 -1.84
CA SER A 59 17.50 -40.67 -1.56
C SER A 59 15.98 -40.42 -1.42
N ASP A 60 15.17 -41.46 -1.58
CA ASP A 60 13.71 -41.35 -1.42
C ASP A 60 13.31 -40.88 -0.01
N THR A 61 14.07 -41.28 1.02
CA THR A 61 13.87 -40.82 2.39
C THR A 61 14.21 -39.33 2.54
N GLU A 62 15.30 -38.86 1.93
CA GLU A 62 15.65 -37.43 1.88
C GLU A 62 14.53 -36.64 1.17
N LEU A 63 14.07 -37.11 0.02
CA LEU A 63 12.97 -36.48 -0.73
C LEU A 63 11.67 -36.41 0.08
N GLN A 64 11.36 -37.44 0.87
CA GLN A 64 10.19 -37.44 1.74
C GLN A 64 10.34 -36.40 2.87
N THR A 65 11.51 -36.31 3.51
CA THR A 65 11.76 -35.30 4.54
C THR A 65 11.71 -33.88 3.98
N ILE A 66 12.25 -33.65 2.78
CA ILE A 66 12.19 -32.35 2.09
C ILE A 66 10.73 -32.01 1.76
N ALA A 67 9.95 -32.99 1.28
CA ALA A 67 8.54 -32.80 0.99
C ALA A 67 7.74 -32.43 2.25
N GLU A 68 8.02 -33.11 3.38
CA GLU A 68 7.46 -32.78 4.69
C GLU A 68 7.77 -31.34 5.09
N LEU A 69 9.05 -30.95 5.05
CA LEU A 69 9.48 -29.60 5.44
C LEU A 69 8.88 -28.51 4.53
N ASN A 70 8.86 -28.71 3.22
CA ASN A 70 8.24 -27.78 2.28
C ASN A 70 6.72 -27.66 2.48
N SER A 71 6.04 -28.75 2.83
CA SER A 71 4.61 -28.69 3.16
C SER A 71 4.33 -27.82 4.38
N LEU A 72 5.30 -27.65 5.27
CA LEU A 72 5.17 -26.75 6.43
C LEU A 72 5.28 -25.29 6.01
N VAL A 73 5.97 -24.94 4.93
CA VAL A 73 6.08 -23.54 4.46
C VAL A 73 4.71 -22.93 4.18
N THR A 74 3.80 -23.69 3.58
CA THR A 74 2.46 -23.20 3.23
C THR A 74 1.49 -23.23 4.41
N ASN A 75 1.59 -24.26 5.26
CA ASN A 75 0.65 -24.52 6.35
C ASN A 75 1.00 -23.81 7.66
N ARG A 76 2.30 -23.61 7.94
CA ARG A 76 2.79 -23.07 9.20
C ARG A 76 2.72 -21.55 9.17
N LYS A 77 1.67 -21.01 9.79
CA LYS A 77 1.44 -19.56 9.90
C LYS A 77 1.41 -19.16 11.36
N LEU A 78 2.30 -18.25 11.73
CA LEU A 78 2.28 -17.64 13.04
C LEU A 78 1.07 -16.71 13.14
N SER A 79 0.36 -16.76 14.26
CA SER A 79 -0.67 -15.78 14.56
C SER A 79 -0.03 -14.43 14.88
N LEU A 80 -0.73 -13.34 14.53
CA LEU A 80 -0.34 -11.99 14.92
C LEU A 80 -0.21 -11.84 16.44
N THR A 81 -1.09 -12.51 17.20
CA THR A 81 -1.05 -12.49 18.66
C THR A 81 0.21 -13.16 19.19
N ASP A 82 0.55 -14.33 18.64
CA ASP A 82 1.79 -15.02 19.02
C ASP A 82 3.00 -14.18 18.65
N TYR A 83 3.02 -13.58 17.45
CA TYR A 83 4.12 -12.71 17.02
C TYR A 83 4.40 -11.58 18.01
N LEU A 84 3.34 -10.94 18.55
CA LEU A 84 3.47 -9.77 19.41
C LEU A 84 3.78 -10.13 20.87
N PHE A 85 3.29 -11.27 21.37
CA PHE A 85 3.36 -11.62 22.79
C PHE A 85 4.38 -12.72 23.13
N GLN A 86 5.13 -13.21 22.15
CA GLN A 86 6.08 -14.30 22.33
C GLN A 86 7.46 -13.84 22.85
N ASN A 87 8.15 -14.72 23.57
CA ASN A 87 9.51 -14.51 24.02
C ASN A 87 10.49 -14.40 22.83
N ALA A 88 11.46 -13.49 22.90
CA ALA A 88 12.45 -13.22 21.87
C ALA A 88 13.22 -14.48 21.41
N ALA A 89 13.54 -15.40 22.33
CA ALA A 89 14.22 -16.65 21.98
C ALA A 89 13.37 -17.56 21.07
N ASN A 90 12.07 -17.65 21.34
CA ASN A 90 11.15 -18.47 20.53
C ASN A 90 10.88 -17.81 19.18
N GLN A 91 10.81 -16.48 19.16
CA GLN A 91 10.65 -15.71 17.93
C GLN A 91 11.88 -15.85 17.02
N ALA A 92 13.09 -15.75 17.58
CA ALA A 92 14.33 -15.96 16.82
C ALA A 92 14.35 -17.36 16.19
N LEU A 93 14.05 -18.39 16.98
CA LEU A 93 14.00 -19.77 16.49
C LEU A 93 12.97 -19.97 15.36
N TYR A 94 11.78 -19.37 15.48
CA TYR A 94 10.78 -19.40 14.41
C TYR A 94 11.28 -18.73 13.13
N VAL A 95 11.85 -17.53 13.25
CA VAL A 95 12.33 -16.73 12.12
C VAL A 95 13.50 -17.42 11.41
N ASP A 96 14.44 -17.99 12.16
CA ASP A 96 15.57 -18.74 11.62
C ASP A 96 15.08 -19.98 10.86
N ASN A 97 14.18 -20.76 11.47
CA ASN A 97 13.56 -21.92 10.81
C ASN A 97 12.73 -21.49 9.58
N GLU A 98 12.04 -20.35 9.62
CA GLU A 98 11.28 -19.83 8.48
C GLU A 98 12.19 -19.44 7.31
N ALA A 99 13.33 -18.81 7.58
CA ALA A 99 14.31 -18.48 6.56
C ALA A 99 14.87 -19.75 5.90
N ASP A 100 15.27 -20.73 6.70
CA ASP A 100 15.82 -22.00 6.23
C ASP A 100 14.79 -22.81 5.41
N LEU A 101 13.52 -22.84 5.84
CA LEU A 101 12.45 -23.51 5.11
C LEU A 101 12.09 -22.80 3.79
N LYS A 102 12.12 -21.46 3.76
CA LYS A 102 11.93 -20.69 2.52
C LYS A 102 13.06 -20.96 1.53
N GLU A 103 14.28 -21.03 2.02
CA GLU A 103 15.45 -21.35 1.21
C GLU A 103 15.36 -22.77 0.62
N LEU A 104 14.93 -23.74 1.42
CA LEU A 104 14.62 -25.11 0.99
C LEU A 104 13.52 -25.17 -0.09
N ASP A 105 12.44 -24.43 0.09
CA ASP A 105 11.32 -24.40 -0.87
C ASP A 105 11.77 -23.81 -2.21
N ILE A 106 12.56 -22.73 -2.18
CA ILE A 106 13.13 -22.13 -3.40
C ILE A 106 14.06 -23.11 -4.11
N SER A 107 15.01 -23.73 -3.39
CA SER A 107 15.99 -24.64 -3.99
C SER A 107 15.35 -25.90 -4.56
N SER A 108 14.35 -26.44 -3.87
CA SER A 108 13.60 -27.62 -4.33
C SER A 108 12.69 -27.32 -5.53
N ARG A 109 12.02 -26.17 -5.58
CA ARG A 109 11.22 -25.77 -6.76
C ARG A 109 12.09 -25.59 -8.00
N GLN A 110 13.25 -24.97 -7.86
CA GLN A 110 14.15 -24.72 -8.98
C GLN A 110 14.65 -26.03 -9.63
N VAL A 111 14.82 -27.10 -8.86
CA VAL A 111 15.43 -28.34 -9.35
C VAL A 111 14.41 -29.45 -9.63
N VAL A 112 13.38 -29.57 -8.80
CA VAL A 112 12.41 -30.68 -8.87
C VAL A 112 11.19 -30.33 -9.73
N ASP A 113 10.95 -29.05 -10.05
CA ASP A 113 9.80 -28.53 -10.82
C ASP A 113 8.44 -29.14 -10.37
N LYS A 114 8.36 -29.46 -9.08
CA LYS A 114 7.21 -30.06 -8.43
C LYS A 114 7.05 -29.43 -7.06
N VAL A 115 5.82 -29.40 -6.57
CA VAL A 115 5.49 -28.93 -5.22
C VAL A 115 4.96 -30.12 -4.42
N PRO A 116 5.34 -30.25 -3.14
CA PRO A 116 4.84 -31.31 -2.29
C PRO A 116 3.41 -31.00 -1.85
N PHE A 117 2.54 -31.99 -1.96
CA PHE A 117 1.16 -31.92 -1.51
C PHE A 117 0.81 -33.13 -0.65
N LYS A 118 -0.07 -32.92 0.32
CA LYS A 118 -0.59 -34.00 1.17
C LYS A 118 -1.77 -34.66 0.47
N ASP A 119 -1.68 -35.97 0.23
CA ASP A 119 -2.76 -36.75 -0.36
C ASP A 119 -3.94 -36.84 0.64
N ALA A 120 -5.14 -36.47 0.21
CA ALA A 120 -6.31 -36.42 1.08
C ALA A 120 -6.76 -37.80 1.57
N LYS A 121 -6.40 -38.88 0.86
CA LYS A 121 -6.82 -40.26 1.20
C LYS A 121 -5.80 -40.98 2.08
N THR A 122 -4.51 -40.86 1.78
CA THR A 122 -3.45 -41.59 2.50
C THR A 122 -2.76 -40.73 3.56
N GLY A 123 -2.86 -39.41 3.47
CA GLY A 123 -2.15 -38.49 4.36
C GLY A 123 -0.64 -38.42 4.09
N GLU A 124 -0.13 -39.18 3.12
CA GLU A 124 1.26 -39.16 2.68
C GLU A 124 1.55 -37.92 1.84
N ILE A 125 2.79 -37.45 1.89
CA ILE A 125 3.23 -36.28 1.14
C ILE A 125 3.87 -36.76 -0.17
N LYS A 126 3.31 -36.32 -1.29
CA LYS A 126 3.75 -36.69 -2.64
C LYS A 126 4.13 -35.43 -3.42
N TRP A 127 5.00 -35.58 -4.41
CA TRP A 127 5.37 -34.50 -5.32
C TRP A 127 4.41 -34.44 -6.51
N LYS A 128 3.83 -33.27 -6.79
CA LYS A 128 2.98 -33.03 -7.95
C LYS A 128 3.59 -31.95 -8.84
N VAL A 129 3.52 -32.15 -10.15
CA VAL A 129 3.90 -31.14 -11.13
C VAL A 129 2.90 -29.98 -11.05
N VAL A 130 3.42 -28.77 -10.81
CA VAL A 130 2.60 -27.56 -10.75
C VAL A 130 2.15 -27.21 -12.16
N ARG A 131 0.88 -26.84 -12.32
CA ARG A 131 0.35 -26.25 -13.56
C ARG A 131 -0.24 -24.89 -13.22
N GLU A 132 -0.02 -23.91 -14.11
CA GLU A 132 -0.43 -22.49 -14.28
C GLU A 132 -1.37 -21.75 -13.29
N ASN A 133 -1.99 -22.38 -12.29
CA ASN A 133 -3.05 -21.81 -11.45
C ASN A 133 -2.64 -21.60 -9.96
N GLU A 134 -1.34 -21.49 -9.65
CA GLU A 134 -0.90 -21.14 -8.29
C GLU A 134 -0.78 -19.63 -8.10
N ASN A 135 -1.58 -19.08 -7.18
CA ASN A 135 -1.56 -17.65 -6.85
C ASN A 135 -0.24 -17.27 -6.15
N GLU A 136 0.44 -16.25 -6.65
CA GLU A 136 1.72 -15.74 -6.12
C GLU A 136 1.57 -14.92 -4.81
N GLY A 137 0.35 -14.85 -4.26
CA GLY A 137 0.05 -14.23 -2.97
C GLY A 137 -0.06 -12.71 -2.98
N TRP A 138 0.72 -12.01 -3.82
CA TRP A 138 0.61 -10.55 -4.00
C TRP A 138 -0.67 -10.14 -4.73
N GLU A 139 -1.21 -11.01 -5.58
CA GLU A 139 -2.42 -10.77 -6.37
C GLU A 139 -3.60 -10.39 -5.48
N LYS A 140 -3.81 -11.09 -4.36
CA LYS A 140 -4.91 -10.77 -3.44
C LYS A 140 -4.79 -9.37 -2.85
N ILE A 141 -3.56 -8.94 -2.52
CA ILE A 141 -3.30 -7.60 -2.01
C ILE A 141 -3.60 -6.56 -3.08
N MET A 142 -3.21 -6.83 -4.34
CA MET A 142 -3.49 -5.94 -5.45
C MET A 142 -4.99 -5.85 -5.76
N TYR A 143 -5.68 -6.99 -5.87
CA TYR A 143 -7.10 -7.02 -6.20
C TYR A 143 -8.00 -6.45 -5.10
N VAL A 144 -7.65 -6.64 -3.82
CA VAL A 144 -8.47 -6.16 -2.69
C VAL A 144 -8.06 -4.77 -2.20
N GLY A 145 -6.79 -4.39 -2.35
CA GLY A 145 -6.29 -3.10 -1.89
C GLY A 145 -6.11 -2.11 -3.03
N PHE A 146 -5.23 -2.43 -3.97
CA PHE A 146 -4.79 -1.48 -5.00
C PHE A 146 -5.90 -1.13 -6.00
N VAL A 147 -6.55 -2.14 -6.60
CA VAL A 147 -7.60 -1.95 -7.61
C VAL A 147 -8.76 -1.09 -7.11
N PRO A 148 -9.41 -1.39 -5.96
CA PRO A 148 -10.49 -0.54 -5.47
C PRO A 148 -10.02 0.87 -5.09
N THR A 149 -8.79 1.03 -4.61
CA THR A 149 -8.23 2.36 -4.33
C THR A 149 -8.07 3.17 -5.61
N MET A 150 -7.60 2.55 -6.70
CA MET A 150 -7.50 3.22 -8.00
C MET A 150 -8.88 3.59 -8.57
N ILE A 151 -9.86 2.70 -8.46
CA ILE A 151 -11.25 3.00 -8.84
C ILE A 151 -11.79 4.18 -8.01
N LEU A 152 -11.52 4.22 -6.71
CA LEU A 152 -11.93 5.32 -5.84
C LEU A 152 -11.28 6.64 -6.23
N ILE A 153 -9.96 6.67 -6.46
CA ILE A 153 -9.25 7.87 -6.91
C ILE A 153 -9.82 8.34 -8.24
N PHE A 154 -10.05 7.43 -9.17
CA PHE A 154 -10.65 7.75 -10.46
C PHE A 154 -12.06 8.33 -10.32
N ALA A 155 -12.88 7.78 -9.43
CA ALA A 155 -14.20 8.33 -9.11
C ALA A 155 -14.08 9.74 -8.51
N ILE A 156 -13.15 9.96 -7.58
CA ILE A 156 -12.90 11.29 -7.01
C ILE A 156 -12.49 12.27 -8.11
N VAL A 157 -11.60 11.90 -9.02
CA VAL A 157 -11.19 12.79 -10.12
C VAL A 157 -12.36 13.12 -11.06
N LEU A 158 -13.25 12.17 -11.34
CA LEU A 158 -14.40 12.41 -12.22
C LEU A 158 -15.52 13.23 -11.57
N PHE A 159 -15.73 13.06 -10.26
CA PHE A 159 -16.84 13.70 -9.53
C PHE A 159 -16.41 14.85 -8.62
N LYS A 160 -15.11 15.16 -8.57
CA LYS A 160 -14.63 16.37 -7.92
C LYS A 160 -15.04 17.54 -8.79
N ASP A 161 -15.89 18.42 -8.24
CA ASP A 161 -16.15 19.72 -8.84
C ASP A 161 -14.83 20.49 -8.88
N ASP A 162 -14.23 20.56 -10.05
CA ASP A 162 -13.08 21.41 -10.33
C ASP A 162 -13.57 22.86 -10.39
N LYS A 163 -13.83 23.46 -9.22
CA LYS A 163 -13.91 24.91 -9.13
C LYS A 163 -12.55 25.46 -9.52
N SER A 164 -12.46 26.00 -10.74
CA SER A 164 -11.25 26.66 -11.19
C SER A 164 -10.96 27.85 -10.27
N ILE A 165 -9.69 28.22 -10.12
CA ILE A 165 -9.30 29.40 -9.33
C ILE A 165 -10.00 30.66 -9.88
N ASP A 166 -10.23 30.70 -11.19
CA ASP A 166 -10.92 31.80 -11.86
C ASP A 166 -12.40 31.87 -11.47
N GLU A 167 -13.11 30.73 -11.45
CA GLU A 167 -14.49 30.67 -10.95
C GLU A 167 -14.59 31.05 -9.48
N TRP A 168 -13.67 30.56 -8.65
CA TRP A 168 -13.63 30.94 -7.23
C TRP A 168 -13.31 32.42 -7.04
N ALA A 169 -12.37 32.98 -7.81
CA ALA A 169 -12.02 34.39 -7.75
C ALA A 169 -13.18 35.28 -8.22
N MET A 170 -13.94 34.84 -9.21
CA MET A 170 -15.16 35.52 -9.66
C MET A 170 -16.24 35.47 -8.57
N ASP A 171 -16.52 34.31 -7.99
CA ASP A 171 -17.45 34.15 -6.86
C ASP A 171 -17.07 35.07 -5.69
N GLU A 172 -15.78 35.07 -5.31
CA GLU A 172 -15.24 35.89 -4.23
C GLU A 172 -15.34 37.40 -4.52
N LEU A 173 -15.07 37.81 -5.76
CA LEU A 173 -15.16 39.20 -6.18
C LEU A 173 -16.62 39.69 -6.20
N LEU A 174 -17.55 38.85 -6.65
CA LEU A 174 -18.98 39.12 -6.55
C LEU A 174 -19.40 39.24 -5.07
N LEU A 175 -18.98 38.33 -4.19
CA LEU A 175 -19.27 38.41 -2.76
C LEU A 175 -18.79 39.75 -2.15
N ARG A 176 -17.58 40.20 -2.48
CA ARG A 176 -17.04 41.49 -2.02
C ARG A 176 -17.83 42.69 -2.56
N LEU A 177 -18.29 42.60 -3.81
CA LEU A 177 -19.13 43.63 -4.41
C LEU A 177 -20.49 43.72 -3.70
N LYS A 178 -21.04 42.58 -3.27
CA LYS A 178 -22.25 42.49 -2.44
C LYS A 178 -22.05 43.19 -1.09
N GLU A 179 -20.94 42.90 -0.42
CA GLU A 179 -20.62 43.43 0.91
C GLU A 179 -20.39 44.96 0.90
N LYS A 180 -19.73 45.50 -0.13
CA LYS A 180 -19.51 46.96 -0.21
C LYS A 180 -20.77 47.74 -0.60
N ASN A 181 -21.68 47.13 -1.36
CA ASN A 181 -22.89 47.78 -1.87
C ASN A 181 -24.17 47.33 -1.15
N LEU A 182 -24.08 47.00 0.14
CA LEU A 182 -25.19 46.52 0.97
C LEU A 182 -26.42 47.46 1.02
N SER A 183 -26.28 48.73 0.63
CA SER A 183 -27.37 49.70 0.54
C SER A 183 -28.18 49.62 -0.76
N ASP A 184 -27.62 49.05 -1.84
CA ASP A 184 -28.26 48.97 -3.15
C ASP A 184 -29.01 47.64 -3.29
N VAL A 185 -30.26 47.62 -2.80
CA VAL A 185 -31.12 46.42 -2.80
C VAL A 185 -31.31 45.84 -4.21
N GLU A 186 -31.37 46.68 -5.24
CA GLU A 186 -31.52 46.28 -6.64
C GLU A 186 -30.30 45.51 -7.16
N LEU A 187 -29.09 45.92 -6.81
CA LEU A 187 -27.88 45.19 -7.21
C LEU A 187 -27.66 43.90 -6.46
N ILE A 188 -28.06 43.86 -5.19
CA ILE A 188 -27.98 42.64 -4.41
C ILE A 188 -28.85 41.55 -5.04
N ASP A 189 -30.02 41.92 -5.56
CA ASP A 189 -30.93 41.03 -6.28
C ASP A 189 -30.37 40.63 -7.67
N GLU A 190 -29.74 41.56 -8.40
CA GLU A 190 -29.06 41.26 -9.67
C GLU A 190 -27.87 40.30 -9.48
N LEU A 191 -27.10 40.47 -8.41
CA LEU A 191 -25.91 39.67 -8.08
C LEU A 191 -26.26 38.26 -7.58
N ASP A 192 -27.31 38.15 -6.77
CA ASP A 192 -27.83 36.85 -6.29
C ASP A 192 -28.41 36.02 -7.45
N LYS A 193 -29.05 36.69 -8.43
CA LYS A 193 -29.49 36.05 -9.68
C LYS A 193 -28.32 35.62 -10.57
N LEU A 194 -27.22 36.36 -10.58
CA LEU A 194 -26.03 36.03 -11.37
C LEU A 194 -25.26 34.85 -10.78
N SER A 195 -25.07 34.81 -9.45
CA SER A 195 -24.52 33.66 -8.73
C SER A 195 -25.36 32.39 -8.94
N LYS A 196 -26.69 32.53 -9.09
CA LYS A 196 -27.63 31.43 -9.37
C LYS A 196 -27.84 31.13 -10.87
N SER A 197 -27.26 31.93 -11.77
CA SER A 197 -27.53 31.89 -13.21
C SER A 197 -27.03 30.63 -13.93
N HIS A 198 -26.26 29.78 -13.25
CA HIS A 198 -25.94 28.43 -13.73
C HIS A 198 -27.17 27.50 -13.86
N VAL A 199 -28.37 27.92 -13.40
CA VAL A 199 -29.56 27.04 -13.31
C VAL A 199 -30.77 27.51 -14.16
N GLY A 200 -30.67 28.56 -14.99
CA GLY A 200 -31.87 29.08 -15.70
C GLY A 200 -31.63 29.67 -17.08
N LYS A 201 -32.54 29.37 -18.02
CA LYS A 201 -32.60 29.96 -19.37
C LYS A 201 -32.96 31.46 -19.31
N ILE A 202 -31.99 32.30 -18.98
CA ILE A 202 -32.07 33.75 -19.15
C ILE A 202 -31.62 34.06 -20.60
N GLY A 203 -32.31 34.97 -21.28
CA GLY A 203 -31.93 35.37 -22.64
C GLY A 203 -30.58 36.09 -22.67
N ALA A 204 -29.71 35.77 -23.64
CA ALA A 204 -28.34 36.29 -23.74
C ALA A 204 -28.24 37.83 -23.69
N SER A 205 -29.24 38.55 -24.21
CA SER A 205 -29.25 40.02 -24.18
C SER A 205 -29.47 40.62 -22.79
N GLU A 206 -30.15 39.92 -21.88
CA GLU A 206 -30.34 40.40 -20.51
C GLU A 206 -29.12 40.12 -19.65
N ILE A 207 -28.43 39.01 -19.90
CA ILE A 207 -27.17 38.65 -19.24
C ILE A 207 -26.12 39.72 -19.53
N ASN A 208 -25.93 40.08 -20.81
CA ASN A 208 -24.93 41.08 -21.21
C ASN A 208 -25.13 42.46 -20.57
N LYS A 209 -26.39 42.88 -20.35
CA LYS A 209 -26.68 44.16 -19.69
C LYS A 209 -26.35 44.12 -18.20
N ARG A 210 -26.61 42.98 -17.54
CA ARG A 210 -26.30 42.77 -16.12
C ARG A 210 -24.79 42.68 -15.90
N ASP A 211 -24.11 41.93 -16.75
CA ASP A 211 -22.65 41.81 -16.73
C ASP A 211 -22.00 43.18 -16.91
N ALA A 212 -22.53 44.03 -17.80
CA ALA A 212 -22.03 45.38 -18.01
C ALA A 212 -22.09 46.24 -16.73
N VAL A 213 -23.19 46.21 -15.99
CA VAL A 213 -23.34 46.97 -14.72
C VAL A 213 -22.34 46.48 -13.67
N ILE A 214 -22.14 45.16 -13.57
CA ILE A 214 -21.17 44.57 -12.65
C ILE A 214 -19.75 44.96 -13.05
N ILE A 215 -19.40 44.84 -14.34
CA ILE A 215 -18.09 45.21 -14.88
C ILE A 215 -17.80 46.70 -14.63
N GLU A 216 -18.75 47.58 -14.89
CA GLU A 216 -18.61 49.02 -14.62
C GLU A 216 -18.31 49.30 -13.15
N ARG A 217 -18.99 48.60 -12.23
CA ARG A 217 -18.73 48.74 -10.79
C ARG A 217 -17.39 48.18 -10.35
N ILE A 218 -16.94 47.08 -10.95
CA ILE A 218 -15.62 46.49 -10.71
C ILE A 218 -14.53 47.46 -11.18
N LEU A 219 -14.67 48.03 -12.39
CA LEU A 219 -13.71 48.99 -12.95
C LEU A 219 -13.63 50.28 -12.13
N ASN A 220 -14.75 50.71 -11.55
CA ASN A 220 -14.82 51.93 -10.75
C ASN A 220 -14.38 51.75 -9.29
N GLY A 221 -14.14 50.51 -8.81
CA GLY A 221 -13.88 50.24 -7.40
C GLY A 221 -12.61 49.42 -7.15
N GLU A 222 -11.99 49.65 -6.00
CA GLU A 222 -10.83 48.85 -5.55
C GLU A 222 -11.30 47.70 -4.65
N TYR A 223 -11.52 46.51 -5.24
CA TYR A 223 -11.97 45.30 -4.52
C TYR A 223 -10.84 44.32 -4.20
N ASP A 224 -9.65 44.59 -4.74
CA ASP A 224 -8.44 43.82 -4.46
C ASP A 224 -7.79 44.28 -3.15
N GLN A 225 -7.31 43.33 -2.34
CA GLN A 225 -6.72 43.58 -1.02
C GLN A 225 -5.18 43.47 -1.02
N LEU A 226 -4.54 43.41 -2.19
CA LEU A 226 -3.07 43.33 -2.30
C LEU A 226 -2.34 44.46 -1.56
N SER A 227 -2.88 45.69 -1.55
CA SER A 227 -2.28 46.83 -0.85
C SER A 227 -2.24 46.66 0.67
N GLY A 228 -3.26 46.02 1.25
CA GLY A 228 -3.32 45.69 2.67
C GLY A 228 -2.38 44.55 3.09
N LEU A 229 -1.89 43.76 2.13
CA LEU A 229 -0.93 42.68 2.34
C LEU A 229 0.53 43.16 2.25
N LYS A 230 0.78 44.30 1.58
CA LYS A 230 2.10 44.96 1.47
C LYS A 230 2.48 45.76 2.73
N LYS A 231 2.47 45.13 3.92
CA LYS A 231 2.75 45.84 5.18
C LYS A 231 4.24 46.11 5.48
N LYS A 232 5.17 45.68 4.61
CA LYS A 232 6.61 45.82 4.88
C LYS A 232 7.46 45.86 3.61
N GLU A 233 7.27 46.86 2.76
CA GLU A 233 8.34 47.30 1.86
C GLU A 233 9.24 48.22 2.69
N LEU A 234 10.36 47.71 3.22
CA LEU A 234 11.37 48.54 3.88
C LEU A 234 11.92 49.54 2.85
N PRO A 235 12.00 50.85 3.14
CA PRO A 235 12.61 51.78 2.20
C PRO A 235 14.08 51.39 2.02
N ILE A 236 14.47 51.10 0.78
CA ILE A 236 15.88 51.04 0.38
C ILE A 236 16.37 52.48 0.51
N ILE A 237 17.14 52.74 1.57
CA ILE A 237 17.84 54.01 1.74
C ILE A 237 19.02 53.93 0.77
N ASP A 238 18.90 54.62 -0.36
CA ASP A 238 20.05 54.88 -1.24
C ASP A 238 21.05 55.77 -0.47
N LEU A 239 22.29 55.28 -0.34
CA LEU A 239 23.44 55.95 0.28
C LEU A 239 24.02 57.02 -0.64
#